data_AF-A0A543BBF4-F1
#
_entry.id   AF-A0A543BBF4-F1
#
_cell.length_a   1.000
_cell.length_b   1.000
_cell.length_c   1.000
_cell.angle_alpha   90.00
_cell.angle_beta   90.00
_cell.angle_gamma   90.00
#
_symmetry.space_group_name_H-M   'P 1'
#
loop_
_entity.id
_entity.type
_entity.pdbx_description
1 polymer ?
#
loop_
_entity_poly.entity_id
_entity_poly.type
_entity_poly.pdbx_seq_one_letter_code
_entity_poly.pdbx_strand_id
1 'polypeptide(L)'
;MESRSRDIIRQTVIIAAASFMLIAAAVGAGAFGGTSVSELQDGALSAQGSYLAPAGPAFSIWSLIYIGLIAYTVWQALPAQRADERQRAAGGWIALSMVLNGLWLVTAQFWSLIATVIVIALLLATLARVIVILGRRPARGWPERLVVDGANGLHFGWVTIATVANITAWLTQIAPASWAAQAEVWAVVVLAVVLVIGVAAAWTTGRIAPALATAWGLVWLAVGRLTGAPESTVTAVAAIIVAVVLVAAGAFALVRRRRMPARP
;
A
#
# COMPACT_ATOMS: atom_id res chain seq x y z
N MET A 1 8.85 7.30 -35.63
CA MET A 1 9.71 8.03 -34.67
C MET A 1 8.95 8.48 -33.44
N GLU A 2 7.76 9.05 -33.58
CA GLU A 2 6.99 9.62 -32.47
C GLU A 2 6.63 8.63 -31.35
N SER A 3 6.24 7.39 -31.69
CA SER A 3 5.93 6.34 -30.70
C SER A 3 7.14 5.95 -29.84
N ARG A 4 8.32 5.84 -30.45
CA ARG A 4 9.58 5.51 -29.76
C ARG A 4 9.96 6.62 -28.78
N SER A 5 9.80 7.89 -29.16
CA SER A 5 10.06 9.02 -28.27
C SER A 5 9.12 9.03 -27.06
N ARG A 6 7.81 8.78 -27.27
CA ARG A 6 6.83 8.67 -26.16
C ARG A 6 7.18 7.54 -25.19
N ASP A 7 7.65 6.40 -25.69
CA ASP A 7 8.06 5.29 -24.82
C ASP A 7 9.30 5.61 -24.00
N ILE A 8 10.28 6.30 -24.58
CA ILE A 8 11.48 6.74 -23.86
C ILE A 8 11.09 7.72 -22.76
N ILE A 9 10.23 8.71 -23.07
CA ILE A 9 9.73 9.67 -22.08
C ILE A 9 9.05 8.93 -20.92
N ARG A 10 8.18 7.94 -21.21
CA ARG A 10 7.56 7.12 -20.17
C ARG A 10 8.60 6.44 -19.29
N GLN A 11 9.61 5.79 -19.88
CA GLN A 11 10.66 5.10 -19.14
C GLN A 11 11.44 6.06 -18.24
N THR A 12 11.81 7.24 -18.76
CA THR A 12 12.51 8.29 -18.02
C THR A 12 11.68 8.84 -16.88
N VAL A 13 10.38 9.11 -17.10
CA VAL A 13 9.47 9.60 -16.06
C VAL A 13 9.34 8.59 -14.92
N ILE A 14 9.23 7.30 -15.22
CA ILE A 14 9.18 6.25 -14.19
C ILE A 14 10.48 6.21 -13.38
N ILE A 15 11.64 6.30 -14.04
CA ILE A 15 12.94 6.33 -13.35
C ILE A 15 13.04 7.58 -12.45
N ALA A 16 12.66 8.75 -12.94
CA ALA A 16 12.67 9.98 -12.15
C ALA A 16 11.73 9.89 -10.93
N ALA A 17 10.52 9.35 -11.12
CA ALA A 17 9.56 9.12 -10.05
C ALA A 17 10.10 8.16 -8.97
N ALA A 18 10.75 7.07 -9.40
CA ALA A 18 11.40 6.12 -8.49
C ALA A 18 12.54 6.77 -7.71
N SER A 19 13.40 7.55 -8.37
CA SER A 19 14.49 8.29 -7.71
C SER A 19 13.95 9.27 -6.67
N PHE A 20 12.93 10.06 -7.02
CA PHE A 20 12.28 10.97 -6.08
C PHE A 20 11.73 10.22 -4.85
N MET A 21 10.99 9.14 -5.07
CA MET A 21 10.43 8.30 -4.00
C MET A 21 11.53 7.76 -3.07
N LEU A 22 12.64 7.25 -3.62
CA LEU A 22 13.73 6.69 -2.84
C LEU A 22 14.48 7.75 -2.04
N ILE A 23 14.70 8.94 -2.61
CA ILE A 23 15.29 10.08 -1.89
C ILE A 23 14.37 10.49 -0.73
N ALA A 24 13.07 10.64 -0.99
CA ALA A 24 12.09 10.96 0.05
C ALA A 24 12.06 9.88 1.15
N ALA A 25 12.17 8.60 0.79
CA ALA A 25 12.22 7.49 1.74
C ALA A 25 13.48 7.54 2.62
N ALA A 26 14.65 7.85 2.03
CA ALA A 26 15.88 8.00 2.79
C ALA A 26 15.81 9.19 3.77
N VAL A 27 15.25 10.32 3.33
CA VAL A 27 15.01 11.49 4.18
C VAL A 27 14.02 11.16 5.31
N GLY A 28 12.87 10.57 5.00
CA GLY A 28 11.84 10.23 5.98
C GLY A 28 12.25 9.12 6.96
N ALA A 29 13.24 8.30 6.62
CA ALA A 29 13.86 7.34 7.53
C ALA A 29 14.92 7.97 8.45
N GLY A 30 15.23 9.26 8.30
CA GLY A 30 16.25 9.95 9.08
C GLY A 30 17.69 9.67 8.63
N ALA A 31 17.91 9.08 7.44
CA ALA A 31 19.24 8.67 6.98
C ALA A 31 20.26 9.82 6.86
N PHE A 32 19.78 11.06 6.82
CA PHE A 32 20.59 12.28 6.77
C PHE A 32 20.64 13.04 8.10
N GLY A 33 20.46 12.34 9.23
CA GLY A 33 20.50 12.93 10.58
C GLY A 33 19.22 13.67 10.98
N GLY A 34 18.11 13.42 10.29
CA GLY A 34 16.79 13.97 10.61
C GLY A 34 15.96 13.03 11.49
N THR A 35 14.89 13.53 12.08
CA THR A 35 13.91 12.71 12.82
C THR A 35 13.11 11.84 11.86
N SER A 36 12.81 10.61 12.27
CA SER A 36 12.06 9.67 11.45
C SER A 36 10.58 10.07 11.37
N VAL A 37 9.91 9.73 10.26
CA VAL A 37 8.47 10.00 10.08
C VAL A 37 7.61 9.38 11.20
N SER A 38 8.05 8.26 11.79
CA SER A 38 7.37 7.65 12.93
C SER A 38 7.42 8.47 14.22
N GLU A 39 8.40 9.36 14.37
CA GLU A 39 8.60 10.20 15.56
C GLU A 39 8.00 11.61 15.37
N LEU A 40 7.62 11.95 14.13
CA LEU A 40 7.04 13.24 13.79
C LEU A 40 5.55 13.29 14.14
N GLN A 41 5.02 14.52 14.19
CA GLN A 41 3.62 14.80 14.52
C GLN A 41 3.23 14.16 15.87
N ASP A 42 4.09 14.32 16.88
CA ASP A 42 3.96 13.75 18.23
C ASP A 42 3.77 12.22 18.24
N GLY A 43 4.31 11.53 17.23
CA GLY A 43 4.13 10.09 17.08
C GLY A 43 2.71 9.69 16.66
N ALA A 44 1.90 10.59 16.10
CA ALA A 44 0.54 10.27 15.63
C ALA A 44 0.54 9.18 14.54
N LEU A 45 1.63 9.07 13.77
CA LEU A 45 1.82 8.03 12.76
C LEU A 45 2.58 6.79 13.30
N SER A 46 2.89 6.78 14.60
CA SER A 46 3.51 5.65 15.28
C SER A 46 2.48 4.57 15.67
N ALA A 47 2.96 3.45 16.18
CA ALA A 47 2.12 2.36 16.70
C ALA A 47 1.20 2.78 17.87
N GLN A 48 1.53 3.89 18.53
CA GLN A 48 0.79 4.43 19.68
C GLN A 48 -0.25 5.47 19.27
N GLY A 49 -0.20 5.97 18.02
CA GLY A 49 -1.02 7.08 17.57
C GLY A 49 -2.51 6.78 17.41
N SER A 50 -2.90 5.51 17.24
CA SER A 50 -4.31 5.09 17.21
C SER A 50 -4.52 3.60 17.47
N TYR A 51 -5.78 3.18 17.70
CA TYR A 51 -6.18 1.77 17.83
C TYR A 51 -5.95 0.92 16.58
N LEU A 52 -5.80 1.56 15.43
CA LEU A 52 -5.66 0.90 14.14
C LEU A 52 -4.25 1.02 13.56
N ALA A 53 -3.31 1.62 14.31
CA ALA A 53 -1.91 1.68 13.93
C ALA A 53 -1.23 0.31 14.17
N PRO A 54 -0.58 -0.27 13.15
CA PRO A 54 0.26 -1.46 13.34
C PRO A 54 1.45 -1.18 14.27
N ALA A 55 1.93 -2.22 14.96
CA ALA A 55 3.18 -2.12 15.71
C ALA A 55 4.38 -1.72 14.81
N GLY A 56 5.37 -1.05 15.39
CA GLY A 56 6.54 -0.51 14.66
C GLY A 56 7.23 -1.49 13.69
N PRO A 57 7.44 -2.78 14.04
CA PRO A 57 8.04 -3.73 13.11
C PRO A 57 7.24 -3.97 11.81
N ALA A 58 5.94 -3.67 11.78
CA ALA A 58 5.10 -3.79 10.59
C ALA A 58 5.65 -3.00 9.40
N PHE A 59 6.23 -1.82 9.67
CA PHE A 59 6.73 -0.89 8.68
C PHE A 59 7.93 -1.45 7.88
N SER A 60 8.56 -2.54 8.35
CA SER A 60 9.60 -3.27 7.59
C SER A 60 9.14 -3.78 6.22
N ILE A 61 7.82 -3.92 6.01
CA ILE A 61 7.25 -4.24 4.69
C ILE A 61 7.58 -3.20 3.62
N TRP A 62 7.83 -1.93 4.01
CA TRP A 62 8.27 -0.90 3.06
C TRP A 62 9.59 -1.28 2.38
N SER A 63 10.52 -1.93 3.08
CA SER A 63 11.76 -2.43 2.48
C SER A 63 11.48 -3.41 1.34
N LEU A 64 10.55 -4.35 1.57
CA LEU A 64 10.14 -5.31 0.55
C LEU A 64 9.43 -4.63 -0.63
N ILE A 65 8.57 -3.65 -0.35
CA ILE A 65 7.88 -2.85 -1.37
C ILE A 65 8.89 -2.06 -2.21
N TYR A 66 9.83 -1.36 -1.59
CA TYR A 66 10.86 -0.59 -2.28
C TYR A 66 11.78 -1.46 -3.13
N ILE A 67 12.19 -2.64 -2.63
CA ILE A 67 12.93 -3.62 -3.45
C ILE A 67 12.11 -4.01 -4.68
N GLY A 68 10.82 -4.31 -4.49
CA GLY A 68 9.92 -4.64 -5.61
C GLY A 68 9.76 -3.51 -6.62
N LEU A 69 9.63 -2.26 -6.14
CA LEU A 69 9.51 -1.07 -6.98
C LEU A 69 10.82 -0.73 -7.71
N ILE A 70 11.98 -0.94 -7.08
CA ILE A 70 13.29 -0.84 -7.74
C ILE A 70 13.39 -1.89 -8.84
N ALA A 71 13.04 -3.14 -8.56
CA ALA A 71 13.02 -4.21 -9.55
C ALA A 71 12.09 -3.87 -10.73
N TYR A 72 10.92 -3.27 -10.44
CA TYR A 72 10.02 -2.77 -11.47
C TYR A 72 10.64 -1.66 -12.32
N THR A 73 11.30 -0.68 -11.69
CA THR A 73 11.98 0.42 -12.38
C THR A 73 13.06 -0.09 -13.34
N VAL A 74 13.81 -1.13 -12.93
CA VAL A 74 14.77 -1.82 -13.80
C VAL A 74 14.04 -2.57 -14.92
N TRP A 75 13.03 -3.37 -14.59
CA TRP A 75 12.27 -4.16 -15.55
C TRP A 75 11.67 -3.30 -16.68
N GLN A 76 10.96 -2.22 -16.32
CA GLN A 76 10.30 -1.36 -17.29
C GLN A 76 11.30 -0.59 -18.18
N ALA A 77 12.53 -0.36 -17.70
CA ALA A 77 13.59 0.31 -18.45
C ALA A 77 14.24 -0.59 -19.52
N LEU A 78 14.08 -1.91 -19.42
CA LEU A 78 14.64 -2.85 -20.40
C LEU A 78 14.13 -2.56 -21.82
N PRO A 79 14.96 -2.71 -22.87
CA PRO A 79 14.54 -2.47 -24.25
C PRO A 79 13.32 -3.30 -24.67
N ALA A 80 13.21 -4.53 -24.18
CA ALA A 80 12.10 -5.44 -24.44
C ALA A 80 10.75 -4.93 -23.91
N GLN A 81 10.75 -4.06 -22.88
CA GLN A 81 9.53 -3.52 -22.27
C GLN A 81 9.15 -2.15 -22.83
N ARG A 82 9.96 -1.59 -23.73
CA ARG A 82 9.77 -0.23 -24.25
C ARG A 82 8.43 -0.08 -24.97
N ALA A 83 8.18 -0.94 -25.94
CA ALA A 83 6.95 -0.95 -26.73
C ALA A 83 5.83 -1.81 -26.11
N ASP A 84 6.05 -2.34 -24.91
CA ASP A 84 5.09 -3.21 -24.27
C ASP A 84 3.78 -2.46 -23.93
N GLU A 85 2.66 -2.95 -24.44
CA GLU A 85 1.36 -2.33 -24.23
C GLU A 85 0.93 -2.31 -22.76
N ARG A 86 1.31 -3.33 -21.99
CA ARG A 86 0.95 -3.38 -20.58
C ARG A 86 1.73 -2.32 -19.79
N GLN A 87 3.02 -2.15 -20.05
CA GLN A 87 3.81 -1.06 -19.50
C GLN A 87 3.32 0.31 -19.98
N ARG A 88 2.89 0.45 -21.25
CA ARG A 88 2.25 1.69 -21.74
C ARG A 88 1.01 2.06 -20.95
N ALA A 89 0.16 1.07 -20.62
CA ALA A 89 -1.08 1.33 -19.90
C ALA A 89 -0.89 1.56 -18.40
N ALA A 90 0.02 0.82 -17.75
CA ALA A 90 0.20 0.89 -16.30
C ALA A 90 1.29 1.88 -15.87
N GLY A 91 2.33 2.08 -16.69
CA GLY A 91 3.57 2.75 -16.27
C GLY A 91 3.39 4.18 -15.78
N GLY A 92 2.54 4.98 -16.44
CA GLY A 92 2.24 6.34 -15.96
C GLY A 92 1.55 6.36 -14.59
N TRP A 93 0.64 5.41 -14.34
CA TRP A 93 -0.01 5.27 -13.03
C TRP A 93 0.94 4.77 -11.96
N ILE A 94 1.87 3.87 -12.31
CA ILE A 94 2.89 3.40 -11.38
C ILE A 94 3.87 4.53 -11.04
N ALA A 95 4.30 5.33 -12.02
CA ALA A 95 5.09 6.54 -11.76
C ALA A 95 4.36 7.51 -10.82
N LEU A 96 3.07 7.78 -11.08
CA LEU A 96 2.26 8.62 -10.19
C LEU A 96 2.19 8.03 -8.77
N SER A 97 2.08 6.71 -8.62
CA SER A 97 2.08 6.07 -7.30
C SER A 97 3.41 6.25 -6.56
N MET A 98 4.54 6.22 -7.26
CA MET A 98 5.86 6.48 -6.67
C MET A 98 6.00 7.95 -6.25
N VAL A 99 5.53 8.89 -7.08
CA VAL A 99 5.50 10.32 -6.73
C VAL A 99 4.62 10.57 -5.52
N LEU A 100 3.40 10.05 -5.49
CA LEU A 100 2.49 10.21 -4.35
C LEU A 100 3.04 9.54 -3.08
N ASN A 101 3.77 8.44 -3.21
CA ASN A 101 4.43 7.80 -2.09
C ASN A 101 5.57 8.66 -1.51
N GLY A 102 6.43 9.22 -2.35
CA GLY A 102 7.44 10.19 -1.92
C GLY A 102 6.82 11.46 -1.33
N LEU A 103 5.74 11.96 -1.94
CA LEU A 103 5.02 13.13 -1.45
C LEU A 103 4.36 12.87 -0.09
N TRP A 104 3.85 11.66 0.16
CA TRP A 104 3.32 11.29 1.46
C TRP A 104 4.37 11.46 2.56
N LEU A 105 5.60 10.98 2.33
CA LEU A 105 6.72 11.16 3.25
C LEU A 105 7.05 12.64 3.47
N VAL A 106 7.09 13.43 2.40
CA VAL A 106 7.30 14.89 2.49
C VAL A 106 6.20 15.56 3.33
N THR A 107 4.93 15.21 3.11
CA THR A 107 3.83 15.78 3.89
C THR A 107 3.84 15.33 5.35
N ALA A 108 4.23 14.09 5.63
CA ALA A 108 4.37 13.60 6.99
C ALA A 108 5.53 14.29 7.72
N GLN A 109 6.58 14.65 7.00
CA GLN A 109 7.75 15.32 7.56
C GLN A 109 7.53 16.81 7.82
N PHE A 110 6.90 17.52 6.89
CA PHE A 110 6.93 18.98 6.86
C PHE A 110 5.56 19.64 6.96
N TRP A 111 4.47 18.88 6.83
CA TRP A 111 3.10 19.42 6.74
C TRP A 111 2.20 18.80 7.85
N SER A 112 0.89 18.85 7.67
CA SER A 112 -0.12 18.41 8.64
C SER A 112 -0.63 16.98 8.40
N LEU A 113 -1.23 16.37 9.42
CA LEU A 113 -1.88 15.05 9.30
C LEU A 113 -3.00 15.01 8.25
N ILE A 114 -3.79 16.07 8.10
CA ILE A 114 -4.82 16.08 7.05
C ILE A 114 -4.18 16.03 5.64
N ALA A 115 -3.00 16.65 5.46
CA ALA A 115 -2.28 16.55 4.20
C ALA A 115 -1.83 15.10 3.93
N THR A 116 -1.36 14.37 4.96
CA THR A 116 -0.98 12.96 4.81
C THR A 116 -2.20 12.09 4.45
N VAL A 117 -3.37 12.35 5.03
CA VAL A 117 -4.64 11.70 4.70
C VAL A 117 -5.04 11.91 3.23
N ILE A 118 -4.97 13.15 2.75
CA ILE A 118 -5.31 13.46 1.35
C ILE A 118 -4.35 12.76 0.39
N VAL A 119 -3.04 12.87 0.62
CA VAL A 119 -2.04 12.28 -0.26
C VAL A 119 -2.13 10.75 -0.26
N ILE A 120 -2.33 10.11 0.91
CA ILE A 120 -2.43 8.66 0.97
C ILE A 120 -3.74 8.13 0.35
N ALA A 121 -4.84 8.90 0.41
CA ALA A 121 -6.07 8.55 -0.29
C ALA A 121 -5.88 8.62 -1.83
N LEU A 122 -5.19 9.64 -2.33
CA LEU A 122 -4.82 9.75 -3.74
C LEU A 122 -3.89 8.61 -4.18
N LEU A 123 -2.92 8.25 -3.34
CA LEU A 123 -2.03 7.11 -3.56
C LEU A 123 -2.82 5.80 -3.65
N LEU A 124 -3.74 5.57 -2.70
CA LEU A 124 -4.57 4.37 -2.69
C LEU A 124 -5.45 4.28 -3.95
N ALA A 125 -6.09 5.37 -4.37
CA ALA A 125 -6.89 5.43 -5.59
C ALA A 125 -6.05 5.16 -6.84
N THR A 126 -4.83 5.72 -6.89
CA THR A 126 -3.86 5.49 -7.97
C THR A 126 -3.45 4.01 -8.04
N LEU A 127 -3.15 3.40 -6.90
CA LEU A 127 -2.79 1.98 -6.82
C LEU A 127 -3.98 1.08 -7.17
N ALA A 128 -5.20 1.41 -6.74
CA ALA A 128 -6.39 0.69 -7.16
C ALA A 128 -6.53 0.71 -8.69
N ARG A 129 -6.27 1.86 -9.32
CA ARG A 129 -6.25 1.99 -10.79
C ARG A 129 -5.17 1.12 -11.43
N VAL A 130 -3.94 1.11 -10.89
CA VAL A 130 -2.86 0.22 -11.34
C VAL A 130 -3.31 -1.24 -11.28
N ILE A 131 -3.88 -1.67 -10.16
CA ILE A 131 -4.33 -3.04 -9.94
C ILE A 131 -5.43 -3.45 -10.93
N VAL A 132 -6.38 -2.55 -11.24
CA VAL A 132 -7.41 -2.80 -12.27
C VAL A 132 -6.79 -2.95 -13.66
N ILE A 133 -5.85 -2.07 -14.03
CA ILE A 133 -5.17 -2.12 -15.35
C ILE A 133 -4.40 -3.43 -15.50
N LEU A 134 -3.61 -3.79 -14.49
CA LEU A 134 -2.82 -5.02 -14.48
C LEU A 134 -3.72 -6.27 -14.38
N GLY A 135 -4.90 -6.17 -13.77
CA GLY A 135 -5.89 -7.25 -13.74
C GLY A 135 -6.44 -7.58 -15.12
N ARG A 136 -6.70 -6.55 -15.94
CA ARG A 136 -7.22 -6.67 -17.32
C ARG A 136 -6.17 -7.09 -18.35
N ARG A 137 -4.88 -7.00 -18.00
CA ARG A 137 -3.76 -7.32 -18.90
C ARG A 137 -2.84 -8.35 -18.23
N PRO A 138 -3.02 -9.66 -18.50
CA PRO A 138 -2.29 -10.72 -17.79
C PRO A 138 -0.79 -10.68 -18.08
N ALA A 139 -0.01 -11.29 -17.17
CA ALA A 139 1.45 -11.39 -17.30
C ALA A 139 1.85 -12.41 -18.36
N ARG A 140 2.86 -12.04 -19.15
CA ARG A 140 3.45 -12.93 -20.16
C ARG A 140 4.29 -14.03 -19.54
N GLY A 141 4.76 -13.84 -18.32
CA GLY A 141 5.58 -14.82 -17.63
C GLY A 141 5.68 -14.58 -16.13
N TRP A 142 6.33 -15.52 -15.45
CA TRP A 142 6.55 -15.47 -14.01
C TRP A 142 7.37 -14.24 -13.55
N PRO A 143 8.44 -13.82 -14.25
CA PRO A 143 9.22 -12.64 -13.84
C PRO A 143 8.39 -11.36 -13.82
N GLU A 144 7.63 -11.09 -14.89
CA GLU A 144 6.73 -9.93 -14.95
C GLU A 144 5.65 -9.99 -13.88
N ARG A 145 5.09 -11.18 -13.63
CA ARG A 145 4.11 -11.38 -12.57
C ARG A 145 4.69 -11.08 -11.19
N LEU A 146 5.92 -11.49 -10.92
CA LEU A 146 6.55 -11.21 -9.63
C LEU A 146 6.87 -9.72 -9.47
N VAL A 147 7.57 -9.15 -10.46
CA VAL A 147 8.13 -7.80 -10.37
C VAL A 147 7.06 -6.71 -10.55
N VAL A 148 6.09 -6.91 -11.44
CA VAL A 148 5.03 -5.93 -11.69
C VAL A 148 3.84 -6.19 -10.77
N ASP A 149 3.33 -7.42 -10.74
CA ASP A 149 2.09 -7.72 -10.00
C ASP A 149 2.29 -7.93 -8.52
N GLY A 150 3.41 -8.56 -8.14
CA GLY A 150 3.81 -8.72 -6.76
C GLY A 150 4.10 -7.37 -6.10
N ALA A 151 5.01 -6.57 -6.67
CA ALA A 151 5.40 -5.29 -6.09
C ALA A 151 4.22 -4.32 -5.93
N ASN A 152 3.46 -4.07 -7.00
CA ASN A 152 2.29 -3.18 -6.94
C ASN A 152 1.15 -3.76 -6.10
N GLY A 153 1.03 -5.10 -6.04
CA GLY A 153 0.07 -5.78 -5.18
C GLY A 153 0.37 -5.58 -3.70
N LEU A 154 1.64 -5.78 -3.30
CA LEU A 154 2.10 -5.52 -1.94
C LEU A 154 1.93 -4.04 -1.57
N HIS A 155 2.30 -3.14 -2.49
CA HIS A 155 2.16 -1.70 -2.29
C HIS A 155 0.70 -1.30 -2.05
N PHE A 156 -0.22 -1.77 -2.89
CA PHE A 156 -1.65 -1.52 -2.72
C PHE A 156 -2.20 -2.06 -1.40
N GLY A 157 -1.86 -3.32 -1.07
CA GLY A 157 -2.35 -3.95 0.17
C GLY A 157 -1.86 -3.26 1.44
N TRP A 158 -0.59 -2.83 1.44
CA TRP A 158 -0.01 -2.08 2.56
C TRP A 158 -0.58 -0.66 2.66
N VAL A 159 -0.68 0.06 1.54
CA VAL A 159 -1.25 1.41 1.52
C VAL A 159 -2.70 1.41 2.00
N THR A 160 -3.46 0.34 1.77
CA THR A 160 -4.82 0.20 2.33
C THR A 160 -4.84 0.30 3.86
N ILE A 161 -3.92 -0.39 4.55
CA ILE A 161 -3.79 -0.31 6.02
C ILE A 161 -3.21 1.03 6.45
N ALA A 162 -2.23 1.54 5.72
CA ALA A 162 -1.64 2.85 6.02
C ALA A 162 -2.66 3.99 5.88
N THR A 163 -3.58 3.94 4.92
CA THR A 163 -4.68 4.90 4.78
C THR A 163 -5.57 4.88 6.02
N VAL A 164 -5.92 3.69 6.51
CA VAL A 164 -6.68 3.55 7.76
C VAL A 164 -5.94 4.21 8.92
N ALA A 165 -4.65 3.90 9.10
CA ALA A 165 -3.83 4.46 10.16
C ALA A 165 -3.71 6.00 10.09
N ASN A 166 -3.57 6.57 8.89
CA ASN A 166 -3.49 8.03 8.70
C ASN A 166 -4.83 8.71 9.03
N ILE A 167 -5.96 8.15 8.55
CA ILE A 167 -7.28 8.69 8.84
C ILE A 167 -7.56 8.64 10.34
N THR A 168 -7.23 7.53 10.99
CA THR A 168 -7.50 7.36 12.42
C THR A 168 -6.59 8.23 13.27
N ALA A 169 -5.32 8.39 12.89
CA ALA A 169 -4.40 9.34 13.52
C ALA A 169 -4.87 10.80 13.39
N TRP A 170 -5.47 11.18 12.26
CA TRP A 170 -6.05 12.51 12.12
C TRP A 170 -7.33 12.66 12.96
N LEU A 171 -8.20 11.65 12.96
CA LEU A 171 -9.44 11.66 13.74
C LEU A 171 -9.18 11.72 15.26
N THR A 172 -8.10 11.12 15.77
CA THR A 172 -7.77 11.24 17.20
C THR A 172 -7.43 12.68 17.62
N GLN A 173 -7.09 13.57 16.69
CA GLN A 173 -6.87 14.98 16.99
C GLN A 173 -8.14 15.85 16.94
N ILE A 174 -9.11 15.49 16.10
CA ILE A 174 -10.27 16.35 15.81
C ILE A 174 -11.61 15.79 16.29
N ALA A 175 -11.69 14.50 16.62
CA ALA A 175 -12.94 13.86 16.99
C ALA A 175 -13.40 14.28 18.39
N PRO A 176 -14.72 14.34 18.64
CA PRO A 176 -15.24 14.59 19.98
C PRO A 176 -14.79 13.54 20.99
N ALA A 177 -14.61 13.94 22.26
CA ALA A 177 -14.21 13.02 23.33
C ALA A 177 -15.15 11.80 23.50
N SER A 178 -16.42 11.93 23.12
CA SER A 178 -17.39 10.83 23.14
C SER A 178 -17.06 9.68 22.16
N TRP A 179 -16.29 9.95 21.11
CA TRP A 179 -15.83 8.91 20.19
C TRP A 179 -14.70 8.09 20.78
N ALA A 180 -13.84 8.68 21.61
CA ALA A 180 -12.77 7.98 22.30
C ALA A 180 -13.33 6.88 23.22
N ALA A 181 -14.48 7.12 23.86
CA ALA A 181 -15.19 6.12 24.67
C ALA A 181 -15.70 4.91 23.87
N GLN A 182 -15.79 5.03 22.54
CA GLN A 182 -16.27 3.99 21.61
C GLN A 182 -15.18 3.57 20.61
N ALA A 183 -13.90 3.81 20.93
CA ALA A 183 -12.78 3.58 20.01
C ALA A 183 -12.73 2.14 19.48
N GLU A 184 -13.05 1.14 20.31
CA GLU A 184 -13.10 -0.27 19.88
C GLU A 184 -14.19 -0.54 18.85
N VAL A 185 -15.38 0.08 19.02
CA VAL A 185 -16.49 -0.07 18.06
C VAL A 185 -16.09 0.51 16.72
N TRP A 186 -15.50 1.71 16.71
CA TRP A 186 -15.00 2.34 15.48
C TRP A 186 -13.89 1.51 14.84
N ALA A 187 -12.98 0.95 15.63
CA ALA A 187 -11.94 0.07 15.13
C ALA A 187 -12.52 -1.15 14.42
N VAL A 188 -13.50 -1.83 15.02
CA VAL A 188 -14.18 -2.99 14.39
C VAL A 188 -14.91 -2.59 13.11
N VAL A 189 -15.63 -1.46 13.09
CA VAL A 189 -16.32 -0.96 11.89
C VAL A 189 -15.33 -0.72 10.76
N VAL A 190 -14.20 -0.06 11.03
CA VAL A 190 -13.17 0.20 10.02
C VAL A 190 -12.53 -1.11 9.54
N LEU A 191 -12.26 -2.06 10.42
CA LEU A 191 -11.74 -3.39 10.04
C LEU A 191 -12.72 -4.16 9.15
N ALA A 192 -14.03 -4.03 9.39
CA ALA A 192 -15.04 -4.60 8.51
C ALA A 192 -15.03 -3.94 7.11
N VAL A 193 -14.83 -2.62 7.04
CA VAL A 193 -14.68 -1.92 5.74
C VAL A 193 -13.41 -2.38 5.02
N VAL A 194 -12.28 -2.53 5.72
CA VAL A 194 -11.04 -3.09 5.17
C VAL A 194 -11.27 -4.49 4.62
N LEU A 195 -12.02 -5.34 5.34
CA LEU A 195 -12.36 -6.67 4.88
C LEU A 195 -13.14 -6.63 3.56
N VAL A 196 -14.19 -5.82 3.48
CA VAL A 196 -15.03 -5.71 2.27
C VAL A 196 -14.20 -5.26 1.06
N ILE A 197 -13.39 -4.21 1.23
CA ILE A 197 -12.53 -3.68 0.15
C ILE A 197 -11.49 -4.73 -0.26
N GLY A 198 -10.84 -5.38 0.71
CA GLY A 198 -9.80 -6.37 0.45
C GLY A 198 -10.35 -7.62 -0.25
N VAL A 199 -11.52 -8.12 0.16
CA VAL A 199 -12.20 -9.25 -0.52
C VAL A 199 -12.62 -8.87 -1.94
N ALA A 200 -13.20 -7.68 -2.14
CA ALA A 200 -13.56 -7.19 -3.47
C ALA A 200 -12.33 -7.07 -4.39
N ALA A 201 -11.22 -6.55 -3.87
CA ALA A 201 -9.96 -6.48 -4.60
C ALA A 201 -9.38 -7.87 -4.91
N ALA A 202 -9.43 -8.81 -3.96
CA ALA A 202 -8.99 -10.18 -4.17
C ALA A 202 -9.78 -10.86 -5.29
N TRP A 203 -11.11 -10.73 -5.28
CA TRP A 203 -12.00 -11.36 -6.27
C TRP A 203 -11.90 -10.73 -7.66
N THR A 204 -11.75 -9.41 -7.74
CA THR A 204 -11.62 -8.71 -9.04
C THR A 204 -10.28 -9.00 -9.70
N THR A 205 -9.22 -9.19 -8.92
CA THR A 205 -7.85 -9.32 -9.46
C THR A 205 -7.37 -10.76 -9.56
N GLY A 206 -7.90 -11.65 -8.72
CA GLY A 206 -7.38 -13.00 -8.52
C GLY A 206 -5.92 -13.02 -8.08
N ARG A 207 -5.48 -12.00 -7.32
CA ARG A 207 -4.10 -11.84 -6.84
C ARG A 207 -4.05 -11.93 -5.33
N ILE A 208 -3.06 -12.66 -4.83
CA ILE A 208 -2.87 -12.87 -3.40
C ILE A 208 -2.00 -11.77 -2.74
N ALA A 209 -1.15 -11.09 -3.53
CA ALA A 209 -0.20 -10.11 -2.99
C ALA A 209 -0.85 -8.97 -2.18
N PRO A 210 -1.96 -8.33 -2.64
CA PRO A 210 -2.69 -7.37 -1.81
C PRO A 210 -3.15 -7.96 -0.48
N ALA A 211 -3.77 -9.14 -0.51
CA ALA A 211 -4.29 -9.80 0.69
C ALA A 211 -3.19 -10.10 1.71
N LEU A 212 -2.01 -10.54 1.25
CA LEU A 212 -0.87 -10.82 2.14
C LEU A 212 -0.33 -9.55 2.78
N ALA A 213 -0.19 -8.46 2.02
CA ALA A 213 0.29 -7.19 2.58
C ALA A 213 -0.70 -6.55 3.56
N THR A 214 -2.00 -6.61 3.26
CA THR A 214 -3.04 -6.14 4.18
C THR A 214 -3.07 -7.01 5.44
N ALA A 215 -3.03 -8.34 5.30
CA ALA A 215 -2.99 -9.27 6.43
C ALA A 215 -1.75 -9.07 7.30
N TRP A 216 -0.58 -8.80 6.71
CA TRP A 216 0.63 -8.45 7.46
C TRP A 216 0.41 -7.25 8.38
N GLY A 217 -0.16 -6.16 7.85
CA GLY A 217 -0.48 -4.98 8.65
C GLY A 217 -1.48 -5.27 9.78
N LEU A 218 -2.50 -6.07 9.50
CA LEU A 218 -3.51 -6.47 10.49
C LEU A 218 -2.95 -7.38 11.59
N VAL A 219 -2.03 -8.29 11.26
CA VAL A 219 -1.34 -9.12 12.26
C VAL A 219 -0.52 -8.25 13.20
N TRP A 220 0.24 -7.29 12.68
CA TRP A 220 1.01 -6.38 13.53
C TRP A 220 0.16 -5.36 14.29
N LEU A 221 -1.01 -5.00 13.76
CA LEU A 221 -2.04 -4.26 14.51
C LEU A 221 -2.49 -5.09 15.71
N ALA A 222 -2.82 -6.38 15.51
CA ALA A 222 -3.19 -7.26 16.61
C ALA A 222 -2.08 -7.40 17.65
N VAL A 223 -0.83 -7.61 17.23
CA VAL A 223 0.33 -7.60 18.14
C VAL A 223 0.39 -6.29 18.93
N GLY A 224 0.31 -5.15 18.25
CA GLY A 224 0.35 -3.84 18.89
C GLY A 224 -0.80 -3.56 19.86
N ARG A 225 -1.93 -4.26 19.76
CA ARG A 225 -3.08 -4.17 20.69
C ARG A 225 -3.06 -5.21 21.80
N LEU A 226 -2.26 -6.27 21.67
CA LEU A 226 -2.07 -7.28 22.70
C LEU A 226 -0.83 -7.02 23.57
N THR A 227 0.18 -6.33 23.05
CA THR A 227 1.47 -6.15 23.72
C THR A 227 1.85 -4.70 23.95
N GLY A 228 1.00 -3.75 23.54
CA GLY A 228 1.30 -2.32 23.56
C GLY A 228 0.05 -1.49 23.83
N ALA A 229 0.23 -0.17 23.89
CA ALA A 229 -0.83 0.77 24.19
C ALA A 229 -1.36 1.51 22.94
N PRO A 230 -2.66 1.85 22.91
CA PRO A 230 -3.70 1.35 23.81
C PRO A 230 -3.99 -0.14 23.61
N GLU A 231 -4.15 -0.87 24.72
CA GLU A 231 -4.47 -2.29 24.71
C GLU A 231 -5.94 -2.50 24.28
N SER A 232 -6.21 -3.48 23.42
CA SER A 232 -7.57 -3.87 23.04
C SER A 232 -7.61 -5.28 22.47
N THR A 233 -8.04 -6.24 23.30
CA THR A 233 -8.22 -7.63 22.86
C THR A 233 -9.29 -7.73 21.77
N VAL A 234 -10.37 -6.94 21.86
CA VAL A 234 -11.45 -6.92 20.86
C VAL A 234 -10.92 -6.52 19.49
N THR A 235 -10.17 -5.42 19.42
CA THR A 235 -9.57 -4.93 18.17
C THR A 235 -8.56 -5.93 17.62
N ALA A 236 -7.74 -6.55 18.48
CA ALA A 236 -6.77 -7.55 18.08
C ALA A 236 -7.42 -8.79 17.45
N VAL A 237 -8.43 -9.36 18.10
CA VAL A 237 -9.16 -10.53 17.59
C VAL A 237 -9.86 -10.20 16.28
N ALA A 238 -10.50 -9.04 16.17
CA ALA A 238 -11.13 -8.60 14.92
C ALA A 238 -10.10 -8.48 13.78
N ALA A 239 -8.93 -7.90 14.04
CA ALA A 239 -7.87 -7.77 13.04
C ALA A 239 -7.33 -9.14 12.58
N ILE A 240 -7.16 -10.10 13.50
CA ILE A 240 -6.76 -11.48 13.17
C ILE A 240 -7.81 -12.16 12.29
N ILE A 241 -9.10 -12.07 12.65
CA ILE A 241 -10.19 -12.65 11.86
C ILE A 241 -10.18 -12.06 10.45
N VAL A 242 -10.10 -10.74 10.31
CA VAL A 242 -10.05 -10.07 9.01
C VAL A 242 -8.82 -10.51 8.21
N ALA A 243 -7.64 -10.62 8.83
CA ALA A 243 -6.43 -11.09 8.18
C ALA A 243 -6.60 -12.51 7.62
N VAL A 244 -7.13 -13.44 8.41
CA VAL A 244 -7.39 -14.82 7.99
C VAL A 244 -8.38 -14.88 6.84
N VAL A 245 -9.50 -14.17 6.93
CA VAL A 245 -10.52 -14.15 5.87
C VAL A 245 -9.97 -13.55 4.58
N LEU A 246 -9.17 -12.49 4.66
CA LEU A 246 -8.54 -11.89 3.48
C LEU A 246 -7.57 -12.84 2.79
N VAL A 247 -6.72 -13.53 3.54
CA VAL A 247 -5.79 -14.52 2.98
C VAL A 247 -6.56 -15.67 2.34
N ALA A 248 -7.60 -16.18 3.00
CA ALA A 248 -8.46 -17.22 2.45
C ALA A 248 -9.16 -16.78 1.16
N ALA A 249 -9.74 -15.58 1.13
CA ALA A 249 -10.37 -15.01 -0.06
C ALA A 249 -9.38 -14.81 -1.20
N GLY A 250 -8.17 -14.32 -0.90
CA GLY A 250 -7.08 -14.16 -1.87
C GLY A 250 -6.60 -15.49 -2.45
N ALA A 251 -6.40 -16.50 -1.60
CA ALA A 251 -6.03 -17.84 -2.02
C ALA A 251 -7.12 -18.49 -2.89
N PHE A 252 -8.38 -18.39 -2.48
CA PHE A 252 -9.52 -18.89 -3.25
C PHE A 252 -9.63 -18.20 -4.62
N ALA A 253 -9.51 -16.88 -4.67
CA ALA A 253 -9.56 -16.12 -5.92
C ALA A 253 -8.41 -16.50 -6.87
N LEU A 254 -7.21 -16.73 -6.33
CA LEU A 254 -6.05 -17.19 -7.10
C LEU A 254 -6.30 -18.58 -7.69
N VAL A 255 -6.81 -19.54 -6.91
CA VAL A 255 -7.13 -20.90 -7.38
C VAL A 255 -8.21 -20.86 -8.44
N ARG A 256 -9.29 -20.10 -8.22
CA ARG A 256 -10.39 -19.94 -9.18
C ARG A 256 -9.88 -19.39 -10.52
N ARG A 257 -9.01 -18.38 -10.49
CA ARG A 257 -8.44 -17.78 -11.70
C ARG A 257 -7.58 -18.76 -12.49
N ARG A 258 -6.83 -19.66 -11.82
CA ARG A 258 -6.02 -20.69 -12.49
C ARG A 258 -6.87 -21.79 -13.14
N ARG A 259 -8.07 -22.04 -12.63
CA ARG A 259 -8.99 -23.07 -13.14
C ARG A 259 -9.85 -22.62 -14.31
N MET A 260 -9.97 -21.32 -14.58
CA MET A 260 -10.70 -20.83 -15.75
C MET A 260 -9.85 -21.00 -17.01
N PRO A 261 -10.30 -21.76 -18.03
CA PRO A 261 -9.59 -21.85 -19.29
C PRO A 261 -9.45 -20.46 -19.91
N ALA A 262 -8.29 -20.19 -20.53
CA ALA A 262 -8.10 -18.97 -21.30
C ALA A 262 -9.25 -18.89 -22.33
N ARG A 263 -10.08 -17.84 -22.23
CA ARG A 263 -11.12 -17.62 -23.25
C ARG A 263 -10.41 -17.38 -24.59
N PRO A 264 -10.81 -18.10 -25.65
CA PRO A 264 -10.23 -17.94 -26.99
C PRO A 264 -10.39 -16.51 -27.50
#